data_AF-A0A7Y4NS90-F1
#
_entry.id   AF-A0A7Y4NS90-F1
#
_cell.length_a   1.000
_cell.length_b   1.000
_cell.length_c   1.000
_cell.angle_alpha   90.00
_cell.angle_beta   90.00
_cell.angle_gamma   90.00
#
_symmetry.space_group_name_H-M   'P 1'
#
loop_
_entity.id
_entity.type
_entity.pdbx_description
1 polymer ?
#
loop_
_entity_poly.entity_id
_entity_poly.type
_entity_poly.pdbx_seq_one_letter_code
_entity_poly.pdbx_strand_id
1 'polypeptide(L)'
;MQTSAITEVFLPIALGVIMLGLGLSLTLADFRRVALYPRAALVGLGCQTLLMPGVCFAIATSFGLPPQLAVGLMLLSATPGGATANLFSHLAKGDVALNVSLTAVNSVLSLLTLPLIVNFSLAHFMGEERAIPLQFTKIVQVFGIVLVPISLGMWVRAKRPALADGLDRPVRIISALFLVLVVLAATLKERDQLVTYFQSVGLAALAFNLASMAVGFVVPSLLRVERKQAVAIAMEVGIHNGTLAIAIASSPRLLNDGVMAIPAAIYSVIMFFTAGLFGALVARRQATSATRTIGA
;
A
#
# COMPACT_ATOMS: atom_id res chain seq x y z
N MET A 1 28.07 16.28 -9.03
CA MET A 1 27.14 17.29 -8.47
C MET A 1 26.25 17.88 -9.57
N GLN A 2 25.49 17.04 -10.27
CA GLN A 2 24.34 17.42 -11.11
C GLN A 2 23.25 16.39 -10.81
N THR A 3 22.66 16.46 -9.62
CA THR A 3 21.40 15.78 -9.39
C THR A 3 20.37 16.64 -10.11
N SER A 4 20.09 16.27 -11.35
CA SER A 4 19.46 17.09 -12.38
C SER A 4 18.17 17.74 -11.88
N ALA A 5 17.93 19.01 -12.22
CA ALA A 5 16.66 19.71 -12.00
C ALA A 5 15.42 18.90 -12.42
N ILE A 6 15.62 17.95 -13.36
CA ILE A 6 14.67 16.92 -13.75
C ILE A 6 14.17 16.12 -12.54
N THR A 7 15.04 15.58 -11.69
CA THR A 7 14.64 14.72 -10.55
C THR A 7 13.97 15.53 -9.44
N GLU A 8 14.42 16.76 -9.18
CA GLU A 8 13.84 17.66 -8.16
C GLU A 8 12.45 18.19 -8.53
N VAL A 9 12.13 18.27 -9.82
CA VAL A 9 10.84 18.74 -10.32
C VAL A 9 9.91 17.57 -10.67
N PHE A 10 10.43 16.53 -11.33
CA PHE A 10 9.64 15.40 -11.81
C PHE A 10 9.07 14.55 -10.68
N LEU A 11 9.88 14.20 -9.66
CA LEU A 11 9.42 13.30 -8.59
C LEU A 11 8.29 13.91 -7.75
N PRO A 12 8.33 15.19 -7.33
CA PRO A 12 7.20 15.81 -6.65
C PRO A 12 5.94 15.92 -7.52
N ILE A 13 6.07 16.19 -8.82
CA ILE A 13 4.93 16.22 -9.74
C ILE A 13 4.33 14.82 -9.88
N ALA A 14 5.16 13.79 -10.08
CA ALA A 14 4.70 12.41 -10.16
C ALA A 14 3.96 11.99 -8.88
N LEU A 15 4.52 12.29 -7.70
CA LEU A 15 3.84 12.06 -6.42
C LEU A 15 2.49 12.77 -6.37
N GLY A 16 2.43 14.06 -6.76
CA GLY A 16 1.19 14.82 -6.80
C GLY A 16 0.13 14.22 -7.75
N VAL A 17 0.55 13.74 -8.92
CA VAL A 17 -0.33 13.05 -9.88
C VAL A 17 -0.84 11.71 -9.32
N ILE A 18 0.03 10.92 -8.67
CA ILE A 18 -0.37 9.66 -8.03
C ILE A 18 -1.39 9.92 -6.92
N MET A 19 -1.15 10.93 -6.08
CA MET A 19 -2.05 11.31 -4.99
C MET A 19 -3.39 11.86 -5.52
N LEU A 20 -3.35 12.66 -6.59
CA LEU A 20 -4.56 13.11 -7.28
C LEU A 20 -5.36 11.93 -7.83
N GLY A 21 -4.69 10.96 -8.46
CA GLY A 21 -5.31 9.73 -8.97
C GLY A 21 -6.00 8.93 -7.89
N LEU A 22 -5.35 8.78 -6.73
CA LEU A 22 -5.96 8.19 -5.56
C LEU A 22 -7.25 8.95 -5.21
N GLY A 23 -7.20 10.28 -5.08
CA GLY A 23 -8.38 11.10 -4.79
C GLY A 23 -9.51 10.99 -5.81
N LEU A 24 -9.19 10.91 -7.11
CA LEU A 24 -10.17 10.75 -8.20
C LEU A 24 -10.96 9.44 -8.12
N SER A 25 -10.39 8.42 -7.47
CA SER A 25 -11.01 7.11 -7.26
C SER A 25 -11.92 7.04 -6.03
N LEU A 26 -11.89 8.04 -5.14
CA LEU A 26 -12.61 8.04 -3.88
C LEU A 26 -13.93 8.81 -3.95
N THR A 27 -15.00 8.25 -3.40
CA THR A 27 -16.29 8.92 -3.27
C THR A 27 -16.76 9.01 -1.81
N LEU A 28 -17.56 10.02 -1.48
CA LEU A 28 -18.17 10.14 -0.14
C LEU A 28 -19.05 8.93 0.21
N ALA A 29 -19.60 8.24 -0.79
CA ALA A 29 -20.40 7.04 -0.59
C ALA A 29 -19.56 5.88 -0.04
N ASP A 30 -18.28 5.79 -0.41
CA ASP A 30 -17.37 4.73 0.07
C ASP A 30 -17.16 4.84 1.58
N PHE A 31 -17.00 6.06 2.10
CA PHE A 31 -16.90 6.31 3.55
C PHE A 31 -18.19 5.98 4.29
N ARG A 32 -19.35 6.30 3.72
CA ARG A 32 -20.65 5.97 4.33
C ARG A 32 -20.89 4.46 4.35
N ARG A 33 -20.44 3.74 3.32
CA ARG A 33 -20.63 2.29 3.18
C ARG A 33 -19.92 1.49 4.26
N VAL A 34 -18.83 2.00 4.82
CA VAL A 34 -18.16 1.40 5.98
C VAL A 34 -19.11 1.22 7.18
N ALA A 35 -20.07 2.12 7.35
CA ALA A 35 -21.09 2.00 8.40
C ALA A 35 -22.09 0.85 8.17
N LEU A 36 -22.19 0.30 6.96
CA LEU A 36 -23.01 -0.89 6.68
C LEU A 36 -22.34 -2.19 7.16
N TYR A 37 -21.02 -2.18 7.33
CA TYR A 37 -20.22 -3.35 7.71
C TYR A 37 -19.27 -3.04 8.88
N PRO A 38 -19.76 -2.49 10.01
CA PRO A 38 -18.92 -1.88 11.04
C PRO A 38 -17.91 -2.88 11.64
N ARG A 39 -18.32 -4.13 11.85
CA ARG A 39 -17.42 -5.17 12.37
C ARG A 39 -16.29 -5.49 11.39
N ALA A 40 -16.62 -5.74 10.12
CA ALA A 40 -15.62 -6.07 9.10
C ALA A 40 -14.68 -4.89 8.85
N ALA A 41 -15.22 -3.67 8.84
CA ALA A 41 -14.47 -2.44 8.73
C ALA A 41 -13.45 -2.25 9.87
N LEU A 42 -13.90 -2.32 11.13
CA LEU A 42 -13.02 -2.15 12.29
C LEU A 42 -11.91 -3.19 12.33
N VAL A 43 -12.24 -4.45 12.03
CA VAL A 43 -11.24 -5.52 11.97
C VAL A 43 -10.26 -5.29 10.83
N GLY A 44 -10.74 -4.96 9.62
CA GLY A 44 -9.89 -4.71 8.46
C GLY A 44 -8.93 -3.55 8.67
N LEU A 45 -9.45 -2.41 9.15
CA LEU A 45 -8.64 -1.23 9.47
C LEU A 45 -7.65 -1.54 10.61
N GLY A 46 -8.09 -2.20 11.68
CA GLY A 46 -7.20 -2.60 12.79
C GLY A 46 -6.07 -3.55 12.34
N CYS A 47 -6.38 -4.50 11.46
CA CYS A 47 -5.36 -5.34 10.85
C CYS A 47 -4.34 -4.51 10.07
N GLN A 48 -4.80 -3.57 9.24
CA GLN A 48 -3.94 -2.83 8.33
C GLN A 48 -3.13 -1.72 9.00
N THR A 49 -3.73 -0.95 9.92
CA THR A 49 -3.08 0.24 10.48
C THR A 49 -2.35 0.00 11.79
N LEU A 50 -2.65 -1.10 12.48
CA LEU A 50 -2.02 -1.40 13.77
C LEU A 50 -1.25 -2.73 13.73
N LEU A 51 -1.92 -3.81 13.34
CA LEU A 51 -1.30 -5.13 13.40
C LEU A 51 -0.21 -5.30 12.33
N MET A 52 -0.44 -4.83 11.10
CA MET A 52 0.54 -4.96 10.00
C MET A 52 1.85 -4.21 10.24
N PRO A 53 1.87 -2.94 10.68
CA PRO A 53 3.12 -2.30 11.05
C PRO A 53 3.89 -3.06 12.13
N GLY A 54 3.20 -3.63 13.13
CA GLY A 54 3.82 -4.47 14.15
C GLY A 54 4.41 -5.77 13.61
N VAL A 55 3.68 -6.46 12.73
CA VAL A 55 4.16 -7.67 12.04
C VAL A 55 5.34 -7.34 11.12
N CYS A 56 5.27 -6.25 10.38
CA CYS A 56 6.35 -5.76 9.52
C CYS A 56 7.61 -5.47 10.33
N PHE A 57 7.46 -4.79 11.47
CA PHE A 57 8.57 -4.48 12.38
C PHE A 57 9.23 -5.77 12.88
N ALA A 58 8.44 -6.74 13.36
CA ALA A 58 8.96 -8.01 13.80
C ALA A 58 9.72 -8.75 12.69
N ILE A 59 9.19 -8.79 11.47
CA ILE A 59 9.86 -9.40 10.31
C ILE A 59 11.16 -8.67 9.99
N ALA A 60 11.14 -7.33 9.92
CA ALA A 60 12.33 -6.54 9.61
C ALA A 60 13.46 -6.78 10.63
N THR A 61 13.13 -6.85 11.91
CA THR A 61 14.08 -7.12 12.99
C THR A 61 14.54 -8.58 12.98
N SER A 62 13.65 -9.56 12.82
CA SER A 62 14.00 -10.98 12.81
C SER A 62 14.88 -11.38 11.63
N PHE A 63 14.69 -10.77 10.46
CA PHE A 63 15.54 -10.98 9.29
C PHE A 63 16.85 -10.18 9.34
N GLY A 64 17.04 -9.33 10.37
CA GLY A 64 18.24 -8.49 10.50
C GLY A 64 18.43 -7.56 9.31
N LEU A 65 17.33 -6.97 8.80
CA LEU A 65 17.38 -6.14 7.61
C LEU A 65 18.32 -4.94 7.80
N PRO A 66 19.13 -4.59 6.79
CA PRO A 66 19.85 -3.32 6.78
C PRO A 66 18.92 -2.15 7.07
N PRO A 67 19.34 -1.14 7.85
CA PRO A 67 18.47 -0.07 8.33
C PRO A 67 17.58 0.60 7.26
N GLN A 68 18.15 0.95 6.12
CA GLN A 68 17.40 1.58 5.01
C GLN A 68 16.31 0.67 4.46
N LEU A 69 16.59 -0.63 4.33
CA LEU A 69 15.62 -1.62 3.82
C LEU A 69 14.53 -1.91 4.86
N ALA A 70 14.87 -1.92 6.15
CA ALA A 70 13.90 -2.03 7.23
C ALA A 70 12.92 -0.84 7.21
N VAL A 71 13.43 0.39 7.10
CA VAL A 71 12.60 1.61 6.98
C VAL A 71 11.75 1.56 5.72
N GLY A 72 12.30 1.12 4.58
CA GLY A 72 11.56 0.96 3.33
C GLY A 72 10.41 -0.05 3.41
N LEU A 73 10.62 -1.18 4.10
CA LEU A 73 9.57 -2.18 4.32
C LEU A 73 8.50 -1.66 5.29
N MET A 74 8.90 -0.96 6.36
CA MET A 74 7.97 -0.29 7.28
C MET A 74 7.14 0.78 6.57
N LEU A 75 7.74 1.59 5.70
CA LEU A 75 7.05 2.57 4.87
C LEU A 75 5.98 1.89 4.01
N LEU A 76 6.31 0.77 3.36
CA LEU A 76 5.36 0.00 2.56
C LEU A 76 4.18 -0.48 3.41
N SER A 77 4.44 -1.01 4.61
CA SER A 77 3.39 -1.51 5.52
C SER A 77 2.39 -0.43 5.92
N ALA A 78 2.82 0.83 5.93
CA ALA A 78 2.00 1.98 6.28
C ALA A 78 1.21 2.55 5.11
N THR A 79 1.43 2.06 3.88
CA THR A 79 0.63 2.46 2.73
C THR A 79 -0.71 1.74 2.71
N PRO A 80 -1.78 2.41 2.25
CA PRO A 80 -3.05 1.76 2.01
C PRO A 80 -2.95 0.76 0.86
N GLY A 81 -4.01 -0.01 0.64
CA GLY A 81 -4.18 -0.76 -0.58
C GLY A 81 -4.33 0.16 -1.79
N GLY A 82 -4.70 -0.44 -2.93
CA GLY A 82 -4.90 0.32 -4.16
C GLY A 82 -5.95 -0.32 -5.06
N ALA A 83 -6.16 0.28 -6.24
CA ALA A 83 -7.12 -0.22 -7.23
C ALA A 83 -6.88 -1.69 -7.63
N THR A 84 -5.64 -2.15 -7.55
CA THR A 84 -5.28 -3.57 -7.76
C THR A 84 -5.86 -4.48 -6.68
N ALA A 85 -5.88 -4.07 -5.40
CA ALA A 85 -6.50 -4.85 -4.33
C ALA A 85 -7.98 -5.10 -4.61
N ASN A 86 -8.70 -4.10 -5.11
CA ASN A 86 -10.10 -4.21 -5.54
C ASN A 86 -10.28 -5.22 -6.68
N LEU A 87 -9.40 -5.18 -7.69
CA LEU A 87 -9.41 -6.13 -8.80
C LEU A 87 -9.20 -7.58 -8.32
N PHE A 88 -8.19 -7.82 -7.47
CA PHE A 88 -7.91 -9.16 -6.94
C PHE A 88 -9.02 -9.65 -6.00
N SER A 89 -9.64 -8.76 -5.23
CA SER A 89 -10.84 -9.08 -4.43
C SER A 89 -11.99 -9.55 -5.32
N HIS A 90 -12.25 -8.84 -6.42
CA HIS A 90 -13.27 -9.25 -7.39
C HIS A 90 -12.96 -10.63 -8.00
N LEU A 91 -11.72 -10.86 -8.44
CA LEU A 91 -11.28 -12.15 -9.00
C LEU A 91 -11.40 -13.30 -7.98
N ALA A 92 -11.14 -13.02 -6.70
CA ALA A 92 -11.28 -13.99 -5.61
C ALA A 92 -12.72 -14.14 -5.07
N LYS A 93 -13.71 -13.50 -5.71
CA LYS A 93 -15.13 -13.47 -5.30
C LYS A 93 -15.34 -12.91 -3.88
N GLY A 94 -14.49 -11.97 -3.47
CA GLY A 94 -14.61 -11.21 -2.24
C GLY A 94 -15.68 -10.12 -2.31
N ASP A 95 -15.95 -9.50 -1.17
CA ASP A 95 -16.81 -8.31 -1.09
C ASP A 95 -16.07 -7.08 -1.62
N VAL A 96 -16.27 -6.78 -2.90
CA VAL A 96 -15.62 -5.64 -3.59
C VAL A 96 -16.08 -4.31 -3.00
N ALA A 97 -17.35 -4.22 -2.60
CA ALA A 97 -17.91 -3.01 -2.03
C ALA A 97 -17.25 -2.68 -0.68
N LEU A 98 -17.04 -3.68 0.17
CA LEU A 98 -16.26 -3.52 1.40
C LEU A 98 -14.80 -3.17 1.10
N ASN A 99 -14.14 -3.85 0.16
CA ASN A 99 -12.74 -3.59 -0.16
C ASN A 99 -12.51 -2.14 -0.59
N VAL A 100 -13.30 -1.63 -1.55
CA VAL A 100 -13.25 -0.23 -2.00
C VAL A 100 -13.41 0.74 -0.82
N SER A 101 -14.33 0.42 0.10
CA SER A 101 -14.59 1.24 1.28
C SER A 101 -13.42 1.22 2.28
N LEU A 102 -12.80 0.07 2.49
CA LEU A 102 -11.60 -0.08 3.30
C LEU A 102 -10.42 0.68 2.68
N THR A 103 -10.17 0.53 1.38
CA THR A 103 -9.11 1.29 0.67
C THR A 103 -9.34 2.80 0.83
N ALA A 104 -10.58 3.27 0.71
CA ALA A 104 -10.92 4.69 0.84
C ALA A 104 -10.64 5.23 2.25
N VAL A 105 -11.15 4.55 3.27
CA VAL A 105 -10.94 4.96 4.67
C VAL A 105 -9.48 4.83 5.06
N ASN A 106 -8.83 3.74 4.67
CA ASN A 106 -7.42 3.53 4.99
C ASN A 106 -6.51 4.52 4.25
N SER A 107 -6.87 4.96 3.04
CA SER A 107 -6.12 6.01 2.35
C SER A 107 -6.11 7.32 3.14
N VAL A 108 -7.26 7.73 3.69
CA VAL A 108 -7.34 8.91 4.57
C VAL A 108 -6.61 8.67 5.88
N LEU A 109 -6.78 7.50 6.49
CA LEU A 109 -6.11 7.15 7.75
C LEU A 109 -4.58 7.12 7.59
N SER A 110 -4.09 6.65 6.44
CA SER A 110 -2.66 6.61 6.12
C SER A 110 -2.01 7.99 6.11
N LEU A 111 -2.77 9.05 5.87
CA LEU A 111 -2.24 10.42 5.97
C LEU A 111 -1.71 10.71 7.36
N LEU A 112 -2.33 10.13 8.39
CA LEU A 112 -1.93 10.24 9.78
C LEU A 112 -0.93 9.15 10.18
N THR A 113 -1.20 7.89 9.82
CA THR A 113 -0.41 6.76 10.32
C THR A 113 0.92 6.61 9.60
N LEU A 114 1.01 6.94 8.31
CA LEU A 114 2.25 6.77 7.54
C LEU A 114 3.40 7.60 8.09
N PRO A 115 3.26 8.92 8.34
CA PRO A 115 4.34 9.71 8.92
C PRO A 115 4.77 9.20 10.30
N LEU A 116 3.83 8.71 11.12
CA LEU A 116 4.13 8.17 12.45
C LEU A 116 4.95 6.88 12.37
N ILE A 117 4.53 5.94 11.53
CA ILE A 117 5.20 4.64 11.34
C ILE A 117 6.59 4.84 10.74
N VAL A 118 6.72 5.72 9.73
CA VAL A 118 8.00 6.02 9.09
C VAL A 118 8.94 6.75 10.04
N ASN A 119 8.46 7.70 10.84
CA ASN A 119 9.33 8.39 11.78
C ASN A 119 9.79 7.47 12.91
N PHE A 120 8.91 6.61 13.40
CA PHE A 120 9.28 5.55 14.35
C PHE A 120 10.36 4.63 13.76
N SER A 121 10.20 4.17 12.51
CA SER A 121 11.18 3.28 11.89
C SER A 121 12.52 3.97 11.64
N LEU A 122 12.53 5.23 11.22
CA LEU A 122 13.75 6.04 11.07
C LEU A 122 14.50 6.15 12.41
N ALA A 123 13.81 6.54 13.47
CA ALA A 123 14.41 6.67 14.80
C ALA A 123 14.99 5.33 15.30
N HIS A 124 14.25 4.23 15.12
CA HIS A 124 14.65 2.92 15.61
C HIS A 124 15.81 2.30 14.81
N PHE A 125 15.70 2.27 13.48
CA PHE A 125 16.66 1.53 12.65
C PHE A 125 17.87 2.39 12.24
N MET A 126 17.71 3.71 12.11
CA MET A 126 18.75 4.60 11.56
C MET A 126 19.30 5.62 12.56
N GLY A 127 18.76 5.65 13.78
CA GLY A 127 19.13 6.60 14.83
C GLY A 127 18.34 7.91 14.78
N GLU A 128 18.27 8.60 15.92
CA GLU A 128 17.46 9.81 16.11
C GLU A 128 17.87 10.97 15.19
N GLU A 129 19.12 11.03 14.73
CA GLU A 129 19.61 12.09 13.82
C GLU A 129 18.97 12.05 12.42
N ARG A 130 18.50 10.86 11.98
CA ARG A 130 17.79 10.68 10.71
C ARG A 130 16.27 10.58 10.89
N ALA A 131 15.77 10.51 12.12
CA ALA A 131 14.37 10.76 12.35
C ALA A 131 14.08 12.16 11.81
N ILE A 132 13.02 12.31 11.00
CA ILE A 132 12.57 13.64 10.62
C ILE A 132 12.16 14.26 11.95
N PRO A 133 12.88 15.29 12.47
CA PRO A 133 12.48 15.86 13.74
C PRO A 133 11.02 16.24 13.56
N LEU A 134 10.18 15.80 14.50
CA LEU A 134 8.74 16.10 14.52
C LEU A 134 8.51 17.59 14.78
N GLN A 135 9.28 18.46 14.12
CA GLN A 135 8.94 19.83 13.85
C GLN A 135 7.58 19.77 13.17
N PHE A 136 6.59 20.27 13.87
CA PHE A 136 5.21 20.38 13.40
C PHE A 136 5.15 20.89 11.94
N THR A 137 6.05 21.80 11.56
CA THR A 137 6.22 22.33 10.21
C THR A 137 6.51 21.26 9.14
N LYS A 138 7.39 20.29 9.41
CA LYS A 138 7.71 19.21 8.47
C LYS A 138 6.55 18.23 8.33
N ILE A 139 5.88 17.92 9.43
CA ILE A 139 4.65 17.11 9.43
C ILE A 139 3.61 17.80 8.55
N VAL A 140 3.27 19.05 8.84
CA VAL A 140 2.30 19.84 8.04
C VAL A 140 2.70 19.89 6.56
N GLN A 141 3.99 19.98 6.24
CA GLN A 141 4.48 19.95 4.86
C GLN A 141 4.23 18.59 4.16
N VAL A 142 4.55 17.46 4.82
CA VAL A 142 4.27 16.11 4.29
C VAL A 142 2.78 15.92 4.10
N PHE A 143 1.98 16.30 5.10
CA PHE A 143 0.53 16.26 5.03
C PHE A 143 0.01 17.11 3.87
N GLY A 144 0.51 18.33 3.68
CA GLY A 144 0.10 19.19 2.57
C GLY A 144 0.39 18.58 1.21
N ILE A 145 1.58 17.99 1.03
CA ILE A 145 1.99 17.35 -0.24
C ILE A 145 1.07 16.18 -0.61
N VAL A 146 0.53 15.46 0.37
CA VAL A 146 -0.30 14.26 0.14
C VAL A 146 -1.80 14.58 0.18
N LEU A 147 -2.25 15.32 1.19
CA LEU A 147 -3.65 15.65 1.43
C LEU A 147 -4.22 16.60 0.36
N VAL A 148 -3.44 17.58 -0.11
CA VAL A 148 -3.94 18.58 -1.08
C VAL A 148 -4.31 17.92 -2.41
N PRO A 149 -3.44 17.10 -3.06
CA PRO A 149 -3.83 16.45 -4.30
C PRO A 149 -4.99 15.45 -4.13
N ILE A 150 -5.02 14.68 -3.03
CA ILE A 150 -6.14 13.75 -2.76
C ILE A 150 -7.45 14.53 -2.63
N SER A 151 -7.46 15.60 -1.84
CA SER A 151 -8.65 16.43 -1.60
C SER A 151 -9.14 17.07 -2.90
N LEU A 152 -8.21 17.54 -3.75
CA LEU A 152 -8.54 18.05 -5.07
C LEU A 152 -9.15 16.97 -5.97
N GLY A 153 -8.58 15.76 -5.95
CA GLY A 153 -9.11 14.62 -6.71
C GLY A 153 -10.53 14.26 -6.27
N MET A 154 -10.77 14.18 -4.96
CA MET A 154 -12.11 13.93 -4.40
C MET A 154 -13.10 15.05 -4.75
N TRP A 155 -12.64 16.31 -4.75
CA TRP A 155 -13.46 17.45 -5.15
C TRP A 155 -13.84 17.37 -6.64
N VAL A 156 -12.90 17.04 -7.52
CA VAL A 156 -13.17 16.79 -8.95
C VAL A 156 -14.15 15.63 -9.12
N ARG A 157 -13.94 14.52 -8.41
CA ARG A 157 -14.83 13.35 -8.42
C ARG A 157 -16.26 13.72 -7.98
N ALA A 158 -16.40 14.58 -6.97
CA ALA A 158 -17.70 15.02 -6.47
C ALA A 158 -18.42 16.01 -7.40
N LYS A 159 -17.69 16.92 -8.06
CA LYS A 159 -18.28 17.99 -8.88
C LYS A 159 -18.40 17.63 -10.36
N ARG A 160 -17.48 16.82 -10.89
CA ARG A 160 -17.39 16.45 -12.32
C ARG A 160 -17.05 14.97 -12.47
N PRO A 161 -17.98 14.04 -12.17
CA PRO A 161 -17.71 12.61 -12.20
C PRO A 161 -17.24 12.12 -13.58
N ALA A 162 -17.84 12.61 -14.68
CA ALA A 162 -17.41 12.26 -16.03
C ALA A 162 -15.95 12.65 -16.33
N LEU A 163 -15.49 13.77 -15.80
CA LEU A 163 -14.08 14.17 -15.91
C LEU A 163 -13.19 13.25 -15.08
N ALA A 164 -13.61 12.92 -13.85
CA ALA A 164 -12.86 12.01 -12.98
C ALA A 164 -12.72 10.61 -13.61
N ASP A 165 -13.80 10.08 -14.19
CA ASP A 165 -13.78 8.79 -14.90
C ASP A 165 -12.87 8.84 -16.15
N GLY A 166 -12.87 9.97 -16.87
CA GLY A 166 -11.95 10.19 -17.99
C GLY A 166 -10.48 10.30 -17.59
N LEU A 167 -10.19 10.82 -16.38
CA LEU A 167 -8.84 10.99 -15.85
C LEU A 167 -8.30 9.76 -15.10
N ASP A 168 -9.16 8.90 -14.56
CA ASP A 168 -8.76 7.71 -13.80
C ASP A 168 -7.78 6.82 -14.58
N ARG A 169 -8.14 6.45 -15.81
CA ARG A 169 -7.33 5.57 -16.65
C ARG A 169 -5.96 6.17 -17.01
N PRO A 170 -5.86 7.42 -17.53
CA PRO A 170 -4.57 8.08 -17.76
C PRO A 170 -3.70 8.14 -16.50
N VAL A 171 -4.25 8.55 -15.36
CA VAL A 171 -3.46 8.69 -14.12
C VAL A 171 -2.97 7.34 -13.62
N ARG A 172 -3.79 6.28 -13.73
CA ARG A 172 -3.38 4.91 -13.41
C ARG A 172 -2.23 4.43 -14.31
N ILE A 173 -2.30 4.71 -15.61
CA ILE A 173 -1.22 4.37 -16.55
C ILE A 173 0.06 5.13 -16.20
N ILE A 174 -0.02 6.43 -15.92
CA ILE A 174 1.13 7.24 -15.51
C ILE A 174 1.74 6.69 -14.21
N SER A 175 0.91 6.32 -13.23
CA SER A 175 1.36 5.74 -11.96
C SER A 175 2.07 4.39 -12.16
N ALA A 176 1.57 3.55 -13.06
CA ALA A 176 2.21 2.28 -13.42
C ALA A 176 3.53 2.49 -14.19
N LEU A 177 3.57 3.43 -15.14
CA LEU A 177 4.79 3.79 -15.86
C LEU A 177 5.84 4.38 -14.91
N PHE A 178 5.42 5.21 -13.96
CA PHE A 178 6.29 5.74 -12.90
C PHE A 178 6.89 4.61 -12.07
N LEU A 179 6.07 3.65 -11.62
CA LEU A 179 6.54 2.47 -10.91
C LEU A 179 7.59 1.72 -11.74
N VAL A 180 7.28 1.39 -13.00
CA VAL A 180 8.21 0.70 -13.90
C VAL A 180 9.50 1.49 -14.09
N LEU A 181 9.42 2.80 -14.32
CA LEU A 181 10.58 3.66 -14.52
C LEU A 181 11.48 3.70 -13.29
N VAL A 182 10.91 3.85 -12.09
CA VAL A 182 11.71 3.90 -10.85
C VAL A 182 12.31 2.54 -10.54
N VAL A 183 11.56 1.44 -10.73
CA VAL A 183 12.10 0.08 -10.60
C VAL A 183 13.27 -0.13 -11.55
N LEU A 184 13.13 0.25 -12.83
CA LEU A 184 14.20 0.16 -13.81
C LEU A 184 15.39 1.05 -13.45
N ALA A 185 15.16 2.30 -13.03
CA ALA A 185 16.21 3.21 -12.64
C ALA A 185 17.00 2.70 -11.42
N ALA A 186 16.30 2.20 -10.39
CA ALA A 186 16.91 1.56 -9.23
C ALA A 186 17.71 0.32 -9.64
N THR A 187 17.14 -0.51 -10.52
CA THR A 187 17.78 -1.72 -11.06
C THR A 187 19.06 -1.41 -11.83
N LEU A 188 19.04 -0.40 -12.71
CA LEU A 188 20.21 -0.03 -13.52
C LEU A 188 21.32 0.64 -12.70
N LYS A 189 20.93 1.46 -11.70
CA LYS A 189 21.85 2.15 -10.80
C LYS A 189 22.53 1.17 -9.85
N GLU A 190 21.76 0.25 -9.28
CA GLU A 190 22.22 -0.69 -8.26
C GLU A 190 22.45 -2.10 -8.82
N ARG A 191 22.68 -2.23 -10.13
CA ARG A 191 22.74 -3.51 -10.85
C ARG A 191 23.67 -4.55 -10.23
N ASP A 192 24.81 -4.09 -9.71
CA ASP A 192 25.82 -4.95 -9.09
C ASP A 192 25.40 -5.41 -7.68
N GLN A 193 24.46 -4.70 -7.05
CA GLN A 193 23.91 -5.02 -5.73
C GLN A 193 22.51 -5.63 -5.78
N LEU A 194 21.85 -5.72 -6.94
CA LEU A 194 20.50 -6.25 -7.08
C LEU A 194 20.34 -7.65 -6.48
N VAL A 195 21.29 -8.55 -6.75
CA VAL A 195 21.26 -9.92 -6.22
C VAL A 195 21.38 -9.88 -4.70
N THR A 196 22.29 -9.05 -4.17
CA THR A 196 22.46 -8.83 -2.74
C THR A 196 21.22 -8.22 -2.08
N TYR A 197 20.56 -7.27 -2.75
CA TYR A 197 19.31 -6.67 -2.28
C TYR A 197 18.15 -7.67 -2.29
N PHE A 198 18.04 -8.46 -3.34
CA PHE A 198 17.03 -9.52 -3.41
C PHE A 198 17.27 -10.61 -2.34
N GLN A 199 18.53 -10.99 -2.10
CA GLN A 199 18.88 -11.92 -1.03
C GLN A 199 18.61 -11.33 0.37
N SER A 200 18.85 -10.03 0.56
CA SER A 200 18.66 -9.38 1.87
C SER A 200 17.20 -9.09 2.19
N VAL A 201 16.39 -8.60 1.25
CA VAL A 201 14.99 -8.21 1.52
C VAL A 201 13.93 -9.06 0.83
N GLY A 202 14.27 -9.86 -0.18
CA GLY A 202 13.30 -10.64 -0.94
C GLY A 202 12.53 -11.65 -0.10
N LEU A 203 13.23 -12.40 0.77
CA LEU A 203 12.58 -13.33 1.71
C LEU A 203 11.75 -12.60 2.77
N ALA A 204 12.24 -11.47 3.29
CA ALA A 204 11.49 -10.66 4.25
C ALA A 204 10.23 -10.05 3.61
N ALA A 205 10.31 -9.59 2.36
CA ALA A 205 9.18 -9.06 1.61
C ALA A 205 8.14 -10.16 1.28
N LEU A 206 8.60 -11.36 0.91
CA LEU A 206 7.73 -12.51 0.72
C LEU A 206 7.06 -12.92 2.05
N ALA A 207 7.83 -13.03 3.13
CA ALA A 207 7.32 -13.36 4.46
C ALA A 207 6.28 -12.32 4.92
N PHE A 208 6.57 -11.03 4.73
CA PHE A 208 5.64 -9.95 5.04
C PHE A 208 4.38 -10.06 4.20
N ASN A 209 4.48 -10.30 2.89
CA ASN A 209 3.31 -10.46 2.04
C ASN A 209 2.43 -11.64 2.46
N LEU A 210 3.03 -12.81 2.69
CA LEU A 210 2.31 -14.00 3.15
C LEU A 210 1.67 -13.77 4.52
N ALA A 211 2.37 -13.11 5.44
CA ALA A 211 1.84 -12.73 6.74
C ALA A 211 0.68 -11.75 6.62
N SER A 212 0.78 -10.74 5.75
CA SER A 212 -0.30 -9.78 5.48
C SER A 212 -1.55 -10.46 4.95
N MET A 213 -1.41 -11.35 3.97
CA MET A 213 -2.53 -12.12 3.44
C MET A 213 -3.13 -13.06 4.50
N ALA A 214 -2.27 -13.74 5.28
CA ALA A 214 -2.70 -14.67 6.32
C ALA A 214 -3.45 -13.93 7.42
N VAL A 215 -2.91 -12.83 7.95
CA VAL A 215 -3.54 -12.03 9.00
C VAL A 215 -4.84 -11.40 8.50
N GLY A 216 -4.81 -10.80 7.31
CA GLY A 216 -5.99 -10.20 6.68
C GLY A 216 -7.12 -11.20 6.42
N PHE A 217 -6.83 -12.50 6.43
CA PHE A 217 -7.85 -13.55 6.28
C PHE A 217 -8.23 -14.24 7.59
N VAL A 218 -7.23 -14.64 8.38
CA VAL A 218 -7.39 -15.45 9.58
C VAL A 218 -7.99 -14.62 10.70
N VAL A 219 -7.53 -13.40 10.93
CA VAL A 219 -8.05 -12.56 12.02
C VAL A 219 -9.55 -12.25 11.82
N PRO A 220 -10.02 -11.79 10.65
CA PRO A 220 -11.45 -11.64 10.42
C PRO A 220 -12.22 -12.95 10.55
N SER A 221 -11.66 -14.07 10.07
CA SER A 221 -12.31 -15.39 10.18
C SER A 221 -12.48 -15.83 11.64
N LEU A 222 -11.46 -15.65 12.48
CA LEU A 222 -11.52 -15.94 13.93
C LEU A 222 -12.54 -15.04 14.63
N LEU A 223 -12.61 -13.78 14.20
CA LEU A 223 -13.60 -12.83 14.65
C LEU A 223 -14.95 -12.96 13.92
N ARG A 224 -15.24 -14.10 13.27
CA ARG A 224 -16.53 -14.44 12.65
C ARG A 224 -17.06 -13.39 11.66
N VAL A 225 -16.15 -12.69 10.97
CA VAL A 225 -16.50 -11.86 9.81
C VAL A 225 -16.89 -12.77 8.65
N GLU A 226 -17.84 -12.35 7.82
CA GLU A 226 -18.32 -13.15 6.69
C GLU A 226 -17.16 -13.52 5.75
N ARG A 227 -17.22 -14.71 5.15
CA ARG A 227 -16.13 -15.23 4.33
C ARG A 227 -15.75 -14.31 3.18
N LYS A 228 -16.71 -13.75 2.45
CA LYS A 228 -16.45 -12.82 1.33
C LYS A 228 -15.76 -11.54 1.80
N GLN A 229 -16.14 -11.07 2.99
CA GLN A 229 -15.53 -9.91 3.63
C GLN A 229 -14.12 -10.23 4.14
N ALA A 230 -13.88 -11.41 4.70
CA ALA A 230 -12.54 -11.85 5.08
C ALA A 230 -11.60 -11.98 3.86
N VAL A 231 -12.11 -12.42 2.70
CA VAL A 231 -11.35 -12.41 1.44
C VAL A 231 -11.02 -10.99 1.01
N ALA A 232 -12.01 -10.07 1.08
CA ALA A 232 -11.79 -8.67 0.77
C ALA A 232 -10.72 -8.03 1.66
N ILE A 233 -10.79 -8.26 2.98
CA ILE A 233 -9.80 -7.77 3.94
C ILE A 233 -8.41 -8.38 3.65
N ALA A 234 -8.33 -9.67 3.32
CA ALA A 234 -7.05 -10.30 2.96
C ALA A 234 -6.40 -9.66 1.73
N MET A 235 -7.19 -9.28 0.72
CA MET A 235 -6.69 -8.59 -0.46
C MET A 235 -6.28 -7.15 -0.15
N GLU A 236 -7.07 -6.42 0.63
CA GLU A 236 -6.74 -5.04 1.04
C GLU A 236 -5.47 -4.98 1.90
N VAL A 237 -5.33 -5.91 2.85
CA VAL A 237 -4.16 -5.99 3.74
C VAL A 237 -2.94 -6.55 3.01
N GLY A 238 -3.13 -7.50 2.09
CA GLY A 238 -2.05 -8.19 1.40
C GLY A 238 -1.52 -7.50 0.13
N ILE A 239 -2.24 -6.51 -0.41
CA ILE A 239 -1.84 -5.79 -1.62
C ILE A 239 -1.66 -4.31 -1.26
N HIS A 240 -0.44 -3.94 -0.89
CA HIS A 240 -0.08 -2.56 -0.58
C HIS A 240 0.13 -1.69 -1.83
N ASN A 241 0.05 -0.37 -1.65
CA ASN A 241 0.35 0.60 -2.70
C ASN A 241 1.87 0.84 -2.83
N GLY A 242 2.54 -0.07 -3.53
CA GLY A 242 3.99 0.04 -3.78
C GLY A 242 4.40 1.31 -4.54
N THR A 243 3.57 1.81 -5.46
CA THR A 243 3.83 3.06 -6.18
C THR A 243 3.93 4.26 -5.24
N LEU A 244 3.01 4.37 -4.27
CA LEU A 244 3.04 5.39 -3.22
C LEU A 244 4.29 5.26 -2.35
N ALA A 245 4.62 4.05 -1.89
CA ALA A 245 5.80 3.82 -1.06
C ALA A 245 7.09 4.26 -1.79
N ILE A 246 7.25 3.87 -3.06
CA ILE A 246 8.41 4.22 -3.89
C ILE A 246 8.48 5.73 -4.13
N ALA A 247 7.34 6.37 -4.39
CA ALA A 247 7.28 7.81 -4.60
C ALA A 247 7.68 8.59 -3.33
N ILE A 248 7.28 8.12 -2.14
CA ILE A 248 7.69 8.73 -0.87
C ILE A 248 9.18 8.51 -0.59
N ALA A 249 9.67 7.29 -0.74
CA ALA A 249 11.08 6.94 -0.54
C ALA A 249 12.01 7.76 -1.44
N SER A 250 11.64 7.89 -2.72
CA SER A 250 12.49 8.54 -3.72
C SER A 250 12.34 10.07 -3.74
N SER A 251 11.30 10.63 -3.14
CA SER A 251 11.02 12.06 -3.23
C SER A 251 12.08 12.89 -2.48
N PRO A 252 12.73 13.87 -3.14
CA PRO A 252 13.74 14.74 -2.52
C PRO A 252 13.20 15.59 -1.37
N ARG A 253 11.88 15.80 -1.34
CA ARG A 253 11.20 16.59 -0.29
C ARG A 253 10.78 15.74 0.91
N LEU A 254 10.89 14.42 0.81
CA LEU A 254 10.49 13.45 1.83
C LEU A 254 11.73 12.68 2.30
N LEU A 255 11.93 11.44 1.85
CA LEU A 255 13.00 10.59 2.36
C LEU A 255 14.29 10.66 1.53
N ASN A 256 14.19 11.01 0.24
CA ASN A 256 15.34 11.17 -0.67
C ASN A 256 16.33 9.97 -0.65
N ASP A 257 15.83 8.75 -0.48
CA ASP A 257 16.65 7.55 -0.37
C ASP A 257 16.10 6.45 -1.30
N GLY A 258 16.82 6.21 -2.40
CA GLY A 258 16.47 5.18 -3.38
C GLY A 258 16.58 3.74 -2.85
N VAL A 259 17.40 3.50 -1.82
CA VAL A 259 17.53 2.18 -1.20
C VAL A 259 16.26 1.84 -0.43
N MET A 260 15.63 2.83 0.23
CA MET A 260 14.34 2.66 0.90
C MET A 260 13.19 2.31 -0.06
N ALA A 261 13.33 2.54 -1.36
CA ALA A 261 12.33 2.18 -2.37
C ALA A 261 12.39 0.69 -2.78
N ILE A 262 13.52 0.02 -2.55
CA ILE A 262 13.78 -1.36 -2.99
C ILE A 262 12.79 -2.38 -2.41
N PRO A 263 12.46 -2.37 -1.10
CA PRO A 263 11.51 -3.32 -0.53
C PRO A 263 10.13 -3.23 -1.20
N ALA A 264 9.65 -2.01 -1.46
CA ALA A 264 8.38 -1.77 -2.14
C ALA A 264 8.40 -2.24 -3.61
N ALA A 265 9.52 -2.06 -4.31
CA ALA A 265 9.70 -2.56 -5.67
C ALA A 265 9.61 -4.09 -5.74
N ILE A 266 10.36 -4.78 -4.88
CA ILE A 266 10.39 -6.25 -4.81
C ILE A 266 9.01 -6.79 -4.39
N TYR A 267 8.43 -6.22 -3.33
CA TYR A 267 7.10 -6.60 -2.85
C TYR A 267 6.03 -6.44 -3.94
N SER A 268 6.07 -5.34 -4.71
CA SER A 268 5.08 -5.08 -5.75
C SER A 268 5.04 -6.17 -6.83
N VAL A 269 6.18 -6.82 -7.11
CA VAL A 269 6.22 -7.97 -8.01
C VAL A 269 5.65 -9.20 -7.30
N ILE A 270 6.12 -9.49 -6.08
CA ILE A 270 5.73 -10.68 -5.31
C ILE A 270 4.22 -10.73 -5.06
N MET A 271 3.63 -9.61 -4.64
CA MET A 271 2.25 -9.53 -4.14
C MET A 271 1.20 -9.95 -5.18
N PHE A 272 1.46 -9.75 -6.48
CA PHE A 272 0.52 -10.16 -7.51
C PHE A 272 0.47 -11.67 -7.70
N PHE A 273 1.60 -12.37 -7.58
CA PHE A 273 1.67 -13.82 -7.68
C PHE A 273 0.99 -14.48 -6.48
N THR A 274 1.31 -14.02 -5.27
CA THR A 274 0.73 -14.54 -4.04
C THR A 274 -0.77 -14.22 -3.92
N ALA A 275 -1.20 -13.02 -4.32
CA ALA A 275 -2.62 -12.67 -4.39
C ALA A 275 -3.39 -13.55 -5.36
N GLY A 276 -2.83 -13.81 -6.55
CA GLY A 276 -3.42 -14.72 -7.54
C GLY A 276 -3.54 -16.14 -6.99
N LEU A 277 -2.48 -16.66 -6.37
CA LEU A 277 -2.47 -17.99 -5.75
C LEU A 277 -3.51 -18.10 -4.62
N PHE A 278 -3.54 -17.14 -3.70
CA PHE A 278 -4.52 -17.09 -2.63
C PHE A 278 -5.96 -17.04 -3.17
N GLY A 279 -6.21 -16.18 -4.15
CA GLY A 279 -7.51 -16.07 -4.81
C GLY A 279 -7.96 -17.39 -5.42
N ALA A 280 -7.06 -18.10 -6.13
CA ALA A 280 -7.35 -19.41 -6.70
C ALA A 280 -7.65 -20.47 -5.62
N LEU A 281 -6.89 -20.50 -4.52
CA LEU A 281 -7.09 -21.43 -3.41
C LEU A 281 -8.45 -21.22 -2.72
N VAL A 282 -8.83 -19.97 -2.48
CA VAL A 282 -10.11 -19.65 -1.84
C VAL A 282 -11.29 -19.92 -2.78
N ALA A 283 -11.17 -19.57 -4.06
CA ALA A 283 -12.22 -19.82 -5.06
C ALA A 283 -12.50 -21.32 -5.25
N ARG A 284 -11.46 -22.17 -5.25
CA ARG A 284 -11.60 -23.64 -5.32
C ARG A 284 -12.41 -24.21 -4.15
N ARG A 285 -12.15 -23.75 -2.92
CA ARG A 285 -12.88 -24.21 -1.73
C ARG A 285 -14.35 -23.81 -1.74
N GLN A 286 -14.69 -22.68 -2.37
CA GLN A 286 -16.10 -22.27 -2.55
C GLN A 286 -16.85 -23.21 -3.49
N ALA A 287 -16.23 -23.60 -4.61
CA ALA A 287 -16.84 -24.53 -5.56
C ALA A 287 -17.12 -25.90 -4.92
N THR A 288 -16.15 -26.46 -4.18
CA THR A 288 -16.31 -27.75 -3.50
C THR A 288 -17.38 -27.74 -2.40
N SER A 289 -17.51 -26.62 -1.68
CA SER A 289 -18.54 -26.48 -0.63
C SER A 289 -19.94 -26.39 -1.25
N ALA A 290 -20.10 -25.66 -2.35
CA ALA A 290 -21.37 -25.54 -3.06
C ALA A 290 -21.88 -26.91 -3.58
N THR A 291 -21.00 -27.73 -4.14
CA THR A 291 -21.35 -29.08 -4.65
C THR A 291 -21.81 -30.02 -3.54
N ARG A 292 -21.25 -29.94 -2.32
CA ARG A 292 -21.67 -30.77 -1.18
C ARG A 292 -23.06 -30.44 -0.65
N THR A 293 -23.50 -29.19 -0.77
CA THR A 293 -24.85 -28.75 -0.35
C THR A 293 -25.95 -29.13 -1.33
N ILE A 294 -25.62 -29.43 -2.59
CA ILE A 294 -26.59 -29.82 -3.63
C ILE A 294 -26.76 -31.35 -3.68
N GLY A 295 -25.78 -32.10 -3.19
CA GLY A 295 -25.81 -33.57 -3.12
C GLY A 295 -26.25 -34.17 -1.78
N ALA A 296 -26.76 -33.35 -0.86
CA ALA A 296 -27.32 -33.75 0.44
C ALA A 296 -28.80 -33.34 0.49
#